data_AF-C0L8H2-F1
#
_entry.id   AF-C0L8H2-F1
#
_cell.length_a   1.000
_cell.length_b   1.000
_cell.length_c   1.000
_cell.angle_alpha   90.00
_cell.angle_beta   90.00
_cell.angle_gamma   90.00
#
_symmetry.space_group_name_H-M   'P 1'
#
loop_
_entity.id
_entity.type
_entity.pdbx_description
1 polymer ?
#
loop_
_entity_poly.entity_id
_entity_poly.type
_entity_poly.pdbx_seq_one_letter_code
_entity_poly.pdbx_strand_id
1 'polypeptide(L)'
;METMAFSRFSICFCVLLCHGSMAQIFSLGINPWQNPRQGGSRECRFDRLQAFEPLRKVRHEAGVTEYFDEKNEQFQCTGTLVIRRIIEPQGLLLPRYSNTPGLVYIIQGTGVLGLTFPGCPATYQKQFRHFGLEGGSQRQGKKLRDENQKIHQFRQGDVVALPSGIPHWFYNEGDTPVVALFVFDVNNNANQLEPRQKNAILSPFWNINAHSLVYTIQGRARVQVVSNHGKAVFNGVLRPGQLLIIPQNYVVMKKAELEGFQFIAFKTNPNAMVNHIAGKNSVLRAMPVDVIANAYRISRQEARSLKNNRGEEIGAFTPRYQQQKIHQEYSNPNESETQEVI
;
A
#
# COMPACT_ATOMS: atom_id res chain seq x y z
N MET A 1 8.52 59.49 -38.12
CA MET A 1 7.96 59.11 -36.80
C MET A 1 7.60 57.63 -36.88
N GLU A 2 8.62 56.81 -36.68
CA GLU A 2 8.46 55.38 -36.43
C GLU A 2 7.81 55.21 -35.06
N THR A 3 6.73 54.45 -34.97
CA THR A 3 6.35 53.63 -33.80
C THR A 3 5.00 52.99 -34.10
N MET A 4 4.78 51.78 -33.60
CA MET A 4 3.55 50.96 -33.68
C MET A 4 3.54 49.83 -34.72
N ALA A 5 4.58 49.01 -34.76
CA ALA A 5 4.50 47.67 -35.35
C ALA A 5 5.08 46.54 -34.46
N PHE A 6 5.34 46.79 -33.18
CA PHE A 6 5.93 45.78 -32.28
C PHE A 6 5.00 45.21 -31.18
N SER A 7 3.79 45.73 -31.03
CA SER A 7 2.94 45.35 -29.88
C SER A 7 2.00 44.15 -30.13
N ARG A 8 1.84 43.66 -31.36
CA ARG A 8 0.85 42.60 -31.67
C ARG A 8 1.44 41.19 -31.82
N PHE A 9 2.74 41.06 -32.08
CA PHE A 9 3.39 39.74 -32.14
C PHE A 9 3.82 39.20 -30.78
N SER A 10 4.02 40.06 -29.78
CA SER A 10 4.37 39.64 -28.41
C SER A 10 3.20 38.97 -27.67
N ILE A 11 1.95 39.35 -27.99
CA ILE A 11 0.76 38.82 -27.30
C ILE A 11 0.38 37.42 -27.80
N CYS A 12 0.54 37.13 -29.10
CA CYS A 12 0.26 35.80 -29.64
C CYS A 12 1.27 34.72 -29.19
N PHE A 13 2.52 35.10 -28.91
CA PHE A 13 3.53 34.15 -28.42
C PHE A 13 3.28 33.77 -26.94
N CYS A 14 2.72 34.67 -26.13
CA CYS A 14 2.34 34.38 -24.75
C CYS A 14 1.11 33.47 -24.63
N VAL A 15 0.18 33.51 -25.58
CA VAL A 15 -1.01 32.62 -25.55
C VAL A 15 -0.66 31.20 -26.02
N LEU A 16 0.26 31.04 -26.96
CA LEU A 16 0.69 29.72 -27.45
C LEU A 16 1.66 29.01 -26.48
N LEU A 17 2.45 29.74 -25.69
CA LEU A 17 3.26 29.15 -24.61
C LEU A 17 2.43 28.71 -23.39
N CYS A 18 1.22 29.24 -23.21
CA CYS A 18 0.33 28.87 -22.10
C CYS A 18 -0.60 27.67 -22.40
N HIS A 19 -0.64 27.15 -23.63
CA HIS A 19 -1.43 25.96 -23.97
C HIS A 19 -0.64 24.64 -24.04
N GLY A 20 0.68 24.67 -23.78
CA GLY A 20 1.54 23.48 -23.74
C GLY A 20 1.72 22.81 -22.38
N SER A 21 1.08 23.31 -21.30
CA SER A 21 1.35 22.84 -19.92
C SER A 21 0.12 22.44 -19.11
N MET A 22 -0.97 22.05 -19.77
CA MET A 22 -2.20 21.59 -19.09
C MET A 22 -2.61 20.15 -19.44
N ALA A 23 -1.64 19.31 -19.83
CA ALA A 23 -1.83 17.86 -19.95
C ALA A 23 -1.08 17.09 -18.84
N GLN A 24 -1.26 17.49 -17.58
CA GLN A 24 -0.95 16.66 -16.40
C GLN A 24 -1.96 16.80 -15.24
N ILE A 25 -3.06 17.54 -15.43
CA ILE A 25 -4.08 17.68 -14.40
C ILE A 25 -5.16 16.64 -14.67
N PHE A 26 -4.88 15.39 -14.29
CA PHE A 26 -5.84 14.47 -13.66
C PHE A 26 -5.07 13.23 -13.18
N SER A 27 -5.26 12.91 -11.90
CA SER A 27 -4.85 11.66 -11.22
C SER A 27 -3.49 11.64 -10.52
N LEU A 28 -3.11 12.70 -9.80
CA LEU A 28 -2.36 12.47 -8.56
C LEU A 28 -3.37 12.01 -7.52
N GLY A 29 -3.57 10.69 -7.43
CA GLY A 29 -4.09 10.07 -6.22
C GLY A 29 -3.11 10.40 -5.09
N ILE A 30 -3.34 11.52 -4.42
CA ILE A 30 -2.64 11.89 -3.19
C ILE A 30 -3.06 10.85 -2.18
N ASN A 31 -2.19 9.87 -1.95
CA ASN A 31 -2.33 9.05 -0.76
C ASN A 31 -2.19 9.99 0.45
N PRO A 32 -3.14 9.96 1.39
CA PRO A 32 -3.00 10.71 2.64
C PRO A 32 -1.76 10.30 3.47
N TRP A 33 -1.08 9.24 3.04
CA TRP A 33 0.15 8.69 3.62
C TRP A 33 1.45 9.35 3.18
N GLN A 34 1.45 10.23 2.17
CA GLN A 34 2.67 10.88 1.70
C GLN A 34 2.45 12.37 1.47
N ASN A 35 3.06 13.19 2.32
CA ASN A 35 3.20 14.64 2.11
C ASN A 35 4.47 14.87 1.26
N PRO A 36 4.41 15.36 0.01
CA PRO A 36 5.59 15.41 -0.88
C PRO A 36 6.58 16.54 -0.58
N ARG A 37 6.42 17.34 0.49
CA ARG A 37 7.22 18.57 0.70
C ARG A 37 7.67 18.85 2.12
N GLN A 38 7.84 17.83 2.96
CA GLN A 38 8.62 18.00 4.18
C GLN A 38 9.51 16.78 4.38
N GLY A 39 10.80 16.99 4.11
CA GLY A 39 11.89 16.18 4.66
C GLY A 39 11.88 16.29 6.17
N GLY A 40 11.03 15.50 6.81
CA GLY A 40 11.23 15.03 8.17
C GLY A 40 11.73 13.62 8.05
N SER A 41 13.05 13.47 7.97
CA SER A 41 13.76 12.20 7.97
C SER A 41 13.16 11.31 9.07
N ARG A 42 12.39 10.28 8.71
CA ARG A 42 12.61 8.99 9.38
C ARG A 42 14.00 8.64 8.91
N GLU A 43 14.98 9.06 9.69
CA GLU A 43 16.34 8.68 9.40
C GLU A 43 16.31 7.17 9.54
N CYS A 44 16.29 6.48 8.39
CA CYS A 44 16.59 5.08 8.28
C CYS A 44 18.05 4.92 8.69
N ARG A 45 18.27 5.16 9.97
CA ARG A 45 19.56 5.30 10.62
C ARG A 45 19.79 3.98 11.29
N PHE A 46 20.74 3.28 10.74
CA PHE A 46 21.17 1.99 11.23
C PHE A 46 22.59 2.18 11.73
N ASP A 47 22.86 1.76 12.95
CA ASP A 47 24.23 1.72 13.47
C ASP A 47 25.08 0.72 12.67
N ARG A 48 24.42 -0.30 12.07
CA ARG A 48 25.04 -1.29 11.19
C ARG A 48 24.04 -1.82 10.16
N LEU A 49 24.45 -1.91 8.90
CA LEU A 49 23.71 -2.61 7.85
C LEU A 49 23.99 -4.12 7.89
N GLN A 50 23.01 -4.91 7.44
CA GLN A 50 23.06 -6.37 7.45
C GLN A 50 22.85 -6.91 6.05
N ALA A 51 23.63 -7.92 5.67
CA ALA A 51 23.33 -8.74 4.50
C ALA A 51 22.29 -9.81 4.87
N PHE A 52 21.28 -9.99 4.03
CA PHE A 52 20.15 -10.87 4.31
C PHE A 52 20.19 -12.15 3.50
N GLU A 53 19.91 -13.27 4.16
CA GLU A 53 19.54 -14.52 3.52
C GLU A 53 18.02 -14.75 3.65
N PRO A 54 17.41 -15.58 2.78
CA PRO A 54 15.99 -15.89 2.91
C PRO A 54 15.70 -16.62 4.23
N LEU A 55 14.75 -16.10 5.01
CA LEU A 55 14.37 -16.61 6.32
C LEU A 55 13.49 -17.87 6.23
N ARG A 56 12.63 -17.95 5.21
CA ARG A 56 11.63 -19.02 5.08
C ARG A 56 11.56 -19.54 3.65
N LYS A 57 11.52 -20.86 3.49
CA LYS A 57 11.35 -21.53 2.20
C LYS A 57 10.04 -22.31 2.16
N VAL A 58 9.30 -22.19 1.07
CA VAL A 58 8.05 -22.92 0.81
C VAL A 58 8.25 -23.74 -0.46
N ARG A 59 8.05 -25.06 -0.35
CA ARG A 59 8.14 -25.97 -1.50
C ARG A 59 6.80 -26.06 -2.21
N HIS A 60 6.88 -26.17 -3.53
CA HIS A 60 5.77 -26.40 -4.45
C HIS A 60 6.12 -27.60 -5.33
N GLU A 61 5.14 -28.10 -6.08
CA GLU A 61 5.35 -29.22 -7.01
C GLU A 61 6.49 -28.97 -8.01
N ALA A 62 6.53 -27.78 -8.60
CA ALA A 62 7.50 -27.40 -9.63
C ALA A 62 8.36 -26.19 -9.23
N GLY A 63 8.75 -26.09 -7.96
CA GLY A 63 9.64 -25.01 -7.53
C GLY A 63 9.64 -24.68 -6.04
N VAL A 64 10.32 -23.60 -5.70
CA VAL A 64 10.49 -23.10 -4.33
C VAL A 64 10.29 -21.59 -4.28
N THR A 65 9.55 -21.12 -3.28
CA THR A 65 9.47 -19.70 -2.93
C THR A 65 10.22 -19.43 -1.63
N GLU A 66 11.19 -18.53 -1.66
CA GLU A 66 11.98 -18.11 -0.52
C GLU A 66 11.65 -16.67 -0.13
N TYR A 67 11.35 -16.46 1.14
CA TYR A 67 10.93 -15.17 1.71
C TYR A 67 12.05 -14.58 2.53
N PHE A 68 12.32 -13.29 2.32
CA PHE A 68 13.20 -12.50 3.19
C PHE A 68 12.40 -11.99 4.40
N ASP A 69 13.11 -11.57 5.47
CA ASP A 69 12.47 -11.14 6.70
C ASP A 69 11.81 -9.76 6.59
N GLU A 70 10.52 -9.74 6.22
CA GLU A 70 9.67 -8.54 6.22
C GLU A 70 9.63 -7.82 7.57
N LYS A 71 9.98 -8.50 8.68
CA LYS A 71 9.94 -7.91 10.02
C LYS A 71 11.22 -7.17 10.39
N ASN A 72 12.29 -7.30 9.62
CA ASN A 72 13.53 -6.56 9.85
C ASN A 72 13.32 -5.05 9.67
N GLU A 73 14.06 -4.25 10.46
CA GLU A 73 13.98 -2.80 10.44
C GLU A 73 14.39 -2.16 9.10
N GLN A 74 15.32 -2.77 8.37
CA GLN A 74 15.76 -2.27 7.05
C GLN A 74 14.64 -2.42 6.02
N PHE A 75 13.97 -3.59 5.96
CA PHE A 75 12.82 -3.79 5.06
C PHE A 75 11.59 -2.95 5.45
N GLN A 76 11.39 -2.70 6.75
CA GLN A 76 10.31 -1.79 7.21
C GLN A 76 10.59 -0.33 6.88
N CYS A 77 11.85 0.09 6.98
CA CYS A 77 12.29 1.40 6.56
C CYS A 77 12.08 1.58 5.04
N THR A 78 12.59 0.65 4.23
CA THR A 78 12.49 0.74 2.77
C THR A 78 11.07 0.53 2.28
N GLY A 79 10.22 -0.10 3.09
CA GLY A 79 8.85 -0.43 2.71
C GLY A 79 8.79 -1.50 1.64
N THR A 80 9.75 -2.42 1.60
CA THR A 80 9.85 -3.42 0.54
C THR A 80 9.59 -4.83 1.04
N LEU A 81 8.94 -5.62 0.19
CA LEU A 81 8.79 -7.07 0.35
C LEU A 81 9.65 -7.74 -0.72
N VAL A 82 10.63 -8.54 -0.29
CA VAL A 82 11.52 -9.27 -1.17
C VAL A 82 11.26 -10.77 -1.10
N ILE A 83 11.14 -11.40 -2.25
CA ILE A 83 10.89 -12.84 -2.40
C ILE A 83 11.76 -13.36 -3.54
N ARG A 84 12.46 -14.47 -3.36
CA ARG A 84 13.14 -15.19 -4.44
C ARG A 84 12.31 -16.41 -4.83
N ARG A 85 12.12 -16.63 -6.13
CA ARG A 85 11.40 -17.79 -6.67
C ARG A 85 12.32 -18.59 -7.58
N ILE A 86 12.23 -19.90 -7.42
CA ILE A 86 12.90 -20.90 -8.24
C ILE A 86 11.78 -21.71 -8.89
N ILE A 87 11.70 -21.69 -10.23
CA ILE A 87 10.69 -22.39 -11.00
C ILE A 87 11.41 -23.46 -11.81
N GLU A 88 11.11 -24.73 -11.53
CA GLU A 88 11.71 -25.87 -12.23
C GLU A 88 11.29 -25.89 -13.72
N PRO A 89 12.03 -26.58 -14.61
CA PRO A 89 11.62 -26.79 -16.00
C PRO A 89 10.16 -27.27 -16.09
N GLN A 90 9.40 -26.70 -17.02
CA GLN A 90 7.95 -26.94 -17.18
C GLN A 90 7.10 -26.53 -15.97
N GLY A 91 7.67 -25.79 -15.02
CA GLY A 91 6.97 -25.25 -13.87
C GLY A 91 6.10 -24.05 -14.23
N LEU A 92 4.84 -24.08 -13.79
CA LEU A 92 3.91 -22.96 -13.89
C LEU A 92 3.79 -22.25 -12.54
N LEU A 93 4.25 -21.01 -12.49
CA LEU A 93 3.86 -20.10 -11.44
C LEU A 93 2.42 -19.62 -11.68
N LEU A 94 1.52 -20.13 -10.84
CA LEU A 94 0.08 -19.90 -10.97
C LEU A 94 -0.29 -18.39 -11.01
N PRO A 95 -1.35 -18.03 -11.77
CA PRO A 95 -1.85 -16.66 -11.83
C PRO A 95 -2.15 -16.08 -10.45
N ARG A 96 -1.63 -14.89 -10.20
CA ARG A 96 -1.85 -14.14 -8.95
C ARG A 96 -1.77 -12.64 -9.20
N TYR A 97 -2.35 -11.85 -8.30
CA TYR A 97 -2.18 -10.41 -8.27
C TYR A 97 -1.64 -9.97 -6.90
N SER A 98 -1.18 -8.73 -6.82
CA SER A 98 -0.65 -8.10 -5.60
C SER A 98 -1.30 -6.74 -5.40
N ASN A 99 -1.53 -6.33 -4.16
CA ASN A 99 -2.01 -4.99 -3.81
C ASN A 99 -0.92 -3.90 -3.90
N THR A 100 0.33 -4.31 -4.12
CA THR A 100 1.49 -3.42 -4.28
C THR A 100 2.16 -3.71 -5.62
N PRO A 101 2.66 -2.68 -6.32
CA PRO A 101 3.48 -2.89 -7.50
C PRO A 101 4.79 -3.57 -7.12
N GLY A 102 5.42 -4.21 -8.09
CA GLY A 102 6.72 -4.83 -7.91
C GLY A 102 7.55 -4.90 -9.18
N LEU A 103 8.83 -5.16 -9.00
CA LEU A 103 9.78 -5.48 -10.06
C LEU A 103 10.25 -6.92 -9.89
N VAL A 104 10.40 -7.62 -11.00
CA VAL A 104 10.98 -8.96 -11.05
C VAL A 104 12.26 -8.90 -11.85
N TYR A 105 13.39 -9.21 -11.23
CA TYR A 105 14.64 -9.39 -11.93
C TYR A 105 14.87 -10.87 -12.20
N ILE A 106 15.07 -11.23 -13.47
CA ILE A 106 15.36 -12.61 -13.88
C ILE A 106 16.86 -12.85 -13.70
N ILE A 107 17.22 -13.52 -12.61
CA ILE A 107 18.61 -13.86 -12.29
C ILE A 107 19.13 -14.93 -13.24
N GLN A 108 18.30 -15.92 -13.58
CA GLN A 108 18.66 -17.05 -14.42
C GLN A 108 17.42 -17.61 -15.14
N GLY A 109 17.64 -18.21 -16.30
CA GLY A 109 16.64 -18.97 -17.05
C GLY A 109 15.89 -18.15 -18.09
N THR A 110 14.96 -18.80 -18.76
CA THR A 110 14.13 -18.21 -19.81
C THR A 110 12.73 -18.82 -19.73
N GLY A 111 11.74 -18.10 -20.21
CA GLY A 111 10.38 -18.60 -20.25
C GLY A 111 9.40 -17.57 -20.77
N VAL A 112 8.14 -17.76 -20.41
CA VAL A 112 7.06 -16.86 -20.78
C VAL A 112 6.28 -16.40 -19.57
N LEU A 113 5.79 -15.17 -19.63
CA LEU A 113 4.92 -14.59 -18.62
C LEU A 113 3.68 -14.00 -19.29
N GLY A 114 2.57 -14.06 -18.60
CA GLY A 114 1.35 -13.35 -18.98
C GLY A 114 1.02 -12.29 -17.95
N LEU A 115 0.63 -11.12 -18.45
CA LEU A 115 -0.02 -10.06 -17.67
C LEU A 115 -1.43 -9.91 -18.20
N THR A 116 -2.43 -9.97 -17.32
CA THR A 116 -3.84 -9.83 -17.73
C THR A 116 -4.36 -8.47 -17.34
N PHE A 117 -4.54 -7.58 -18.32
CA PHE A 117 -5.11 -6.25 -18.12
C PHE A 117 -6.63 -6.29 -18.27
N PRO A 118 -7.40 -6.03 -17.19
CA PRO A 118 -8.85 -6.03 -17.27
C PRO A 118 -9.36 -5.04 -18.33
N GLY A 119 -10.28 -5.48 -19.19
CA GLY A 119 -10.84 -4.67 -20.27
C GLY A 119 -10.05 -4.68 -21.59
N CYS A 120 -8.83 -5.22 -21.62
CA CYS A 120 -8.10 -5.42 -22.87
C CYS A 120 -8.57 -6.70 -23.59
N PRO A 121 -8.78 -6.67 -24.92
CA PRO A 121 -9.23 -7.83 -25.68
C PRO A 121 -8.13 -8.90 -25.78
N ALA A 122 -8.55 -10.14 -26.04
CA ALA A 122 -7.63 -11.21 -26.45
C ALA A 122 -7.07 -10.88 -27.85
N THR A 123 -5.76 -10.73 -27.95
CA THR A 123 -5.07 -10.37 -29.20
C THR A 123 -4.23 -11.51 -29.77
N TYR A 124 -4.03 -12.58 -28.99
CA TYR A 124 -3.40 -13.81 -29.45
C TYR A 124 -4.47 -14.87 -29.66
N GLN A 125 -4.53 -15.43 -30.86
CA GLN A 125 -5.43 -16.53 -31.20
C GLN A 125 -4.61 -17.69 -31.76
N LYS A 126 -4.70 -18.86 -31.13
CA LYS A 126 -4.08 -20.10 -31.63
C LYS A 126 -5.18 -21.11 -31.99
N GLN A 127 -5.05 -21.69 -33.17
CA GLN A 127 -5.91 -22.81 -33.61
C GLN A 127 -5.14 -24.12 -33.42
N PHE A 128 -5.60 -24.98 -32.51
CA PHE A 128 -5.05 -26.31 -32.35
C PHE A 128 -5.86 -27.30 -33.22
N ARG A 129 -5.17 -28.10 -34.05
CA ARG A 129 -5.76 -29.28 -34.69
C ARG A 129 -5.50 -30.49 -33.80
N HIS A 130 -6.55 -31.07 -33.23
CA HIS A 130 -6.42 -32.33 -32.53
C HIS A 130 -6.35 -33.48 -33.55
N PHE A 131 -5.20 -34.15 -33.67
CA PHE A 131 -5.08 -35.42 -34.37
C PHE A 131 -5.27 -36.54 -33.34
N GLY A 132 -6.51 -36.98 -33.15
CA GLY A 132 -6.79 -38.17 -32.35
C GLY A 132 -6.39 -39.44 -33.11
N LEU A 133 -5.55 -40.27 -32.51
CA LEU A 133 -5.25 -41.64 -32.94
C LEU A 133 -6.35 -42.59 -32.42
N GLU A 134 -7.54 -42.53 -32.99
CA GLU A 134 -8.49 -43.65 -32.89
C GLU A 134 -9.18 -43.88 -34.23
N GLY A 135 -9.13 -45.14 -34.66
CA GLY A 135 -9.43 -45.57 -36.01
C GLY A 135 -10.84 -45.25 -36.50
N GLY A 136 -10.91 -45.00 -37.81
CA GLY A 136 -12.08 -45.31 -38.65
C GLY A 136 -13.37 -44.56 -38.34
N SER A 137 -13.49 -43.32 -38.78
CA SER A 137 -14.66 -42.74 -39.47
C SER A 137 -14.58 -41.20 -39.51
N GLN A 138 -14.95 -40.62 -40.65
CA GLN A 138 -15.00 -39.17 -40.88
C GLN A 138 -15.75 -38.44 -39.74
N ARG A 139 -15.01 -37.72 -38.88
CA ARG A 139 -15.58 -36.66 -38.04
C ARG A 139 -14.66 -35.46 -38.08
N GLN A 140 -15.23 -34.32 -38.47
CA GLN A 140 -14.58 -33.00 -38.45
C GLN A 140 -13.80 -32.83 -37.14
N GLY A 141 -12.48 -32.72 -37.23
CA GLY A 141 -11.65 -32.42 -36.08
C GLY A 141 -12.17 -31.14 -35.40
N LYS A 142 -12.60 -31.24 -34.14
CA LYS A 142 -12.95 -30.08 -33.34
C LYS A 142 -11.73 -29.16 -33.27
N LYS A 143 -11.80 -28.02 -33.98
CA LYS A 143 -10.80 -26.97 -33.88
C LYS A 143 -10.93 -26.35 -32.49
N LEU A 144 -9.98 -26.61 -31.59
CA LEU A 144 -9.91 -25.90 -30.33
C LEU A 144 -9.27 -24.54 -30.63
N ARG A 145 -10.08 -23.48 -30.52
CA ARG A 145 -9.63 -22.10 -30.65
C ARG A 145 -9.34 -21.59 -29.25
N ASP A 146 -8.09 -21.22 -29.01
CA ASP A 146 -7.68 -20.55 -27.79
C ASP A 146 -7.45 -19.06 -28.09
N GLU A 147 -7.93 -18.21 -27.20
CA GLU A 147 -7.80 -16.77 -27.28
C GLU A 147 -7.31 -16.21 -25.94
N ASN A 148 -6.19 -15.50 -25.97
CA ASN A 148 -5.61 -14.92 -24.77
C ASN A 148 -5.00 -13.54 -25.05
N GLN A 149 -4.71 -12.82 -23.98
CA GLN A 149 -3.91 -11.59 -24.07
C GLN A 149 -2.45 -11.94 -24.40
N LYS A 150 -1.69 -10.91 -24.79
CA LYS A 150 -0.30 -11.07 -25.21
C LYS A 150 0.54 -11.77 -24.14
N ILE A 151 1.24 -12.82 -24.57
CA ILE A 151 2.25 -13.52 -23.79
C ILE A 151 3.61 -12.91 -24.11
N HIS A 152 4.42 -12.68 -23.08
CA HIS A 152 5.73 -12.07 -23.19
C HIS A 152 6.80 -13.11 -22.89
N GLN A 153 7.83 -13.18 -23.72
CA GLN A 153 9.04 -13.94 -23.40
C GLN A 153 9.91 -13.13 -22.45
N PHE A 154 10.59 -13.83 -21.54
CA PHE A 154 11.61 -13.26 -20.68
C PHE A 154 12.86 -14.14 -20.70
N ARG A 155 14.01 -13.52 -20.46
CA ARG A 155 15.31 -14.18 -20.34
C ARG A 155 16.12 -13.59 -19.18
N GLN A 156 17.23 -14.24 -18.87
CA GLN A 156 18.19 -13.75 -17.88
C GLN A 156 18.58 -12.29 -18.15
N GLY A 157 18.57 -11.48 -17.08
CA GLY A 157 18.87 -10.06 -17.09
C GLY A 157 17.64 -9.16 -17.29
N ASP A 158 16.49 -9.70 -17.69
CA ASP A 158 15.28 -8.90 -17.87
C ASP A 158 14.72 -8.39 -16.53
N VAL A 159 14.12 -7.20 -16.57
CA VAL A 159 13.34 -6.62 -15.49
C VAL A 159 11.88 -6.54 -15.92
N VAL A 160 11.00 -7.22 -15.20
CA VAL A 160 9.55 -7.21 -15.45
C VAL A 160 8.87 -6.33 -14.41
N ALA A 161 8.10 -5.34 -14.87
CA ALA A 161 7.26 -4.53 -14.00
C ALA A 161 5.90 -5.21 -13.79
N LEU A 162 5.48 -5.32 -12.54
CA LEU A 162 4.20 -5.88 -12.12
C LEU A 162 3.36 -4.77 -11.48
N PRO A 163 2.36 -4.20 -12.18
CA PRO A 163 1.48 -3.20 -11.59
C PRO A 163 0.58 -3.81 -10.49
N SER A 164 0.15 -2.96 -9.55
CA SER A 164 -0.82 -3.37 -8.52
C SER A 164 -2.14 -3.84 -9.15
N GLY A 165 -2.69 -4.93 -8.64
CA GLY A 165 -3.96 -5.50 -9.08
C GLY A 165 -3.92 -6.31 -10.39
N ILE A 166 -2.80 -6.31 -11.13
CA ILE A 166 -2.69 -7.03 -12.41
C ILE A 166 -2.33 -8.51 -12.19
N PRO A 167 -3.21 -9.46 -12.59
CA PRO A 167 -2.89 -10.88 -12.56
C PRO A 167 -1.69 -11.18 -13.45
N HIS A 168 -0.74 -11.91 -12.90
CA HIS A 168 0.47 -12.35 -13.58
C HIS A 168 0.78 -13.80 -13.28
N TRP A 169 1.36 -14.48 -14.25
CA TRP A 169 1.86 -15.86 -14.16
C TRP A 169 3.18 -15.98 -14.93
N PHE A 170 4.01 -16.95 -14.56
CA PHE A 170 5.29 -17.23 -15.21
C PHE A 170 5.37 -18.72 -15.51
N TYR A 171 5.84 -19.11 -16.68
CA TYR A 171 6.03 -20.49 -17.08
C TYR A 171 7.47 -20.68 -17.55
N ASN A 172 8.12 -21.71 -17.04
CA ASN A 172 9.48 -22.05 -17.44
C ASN A 172 9.46 -22.97 -18.67
N GLU A 173 9.83 -22.41 -19.82
CA GLU A 173 9.96 -23.16 -21.08
C GLU A 173 11.37 -23.74 -21.30
N GLY A 174 12.34 -23.34 -20.47
CA GLY A 174 13.72 -23.78 -20.59
C GLY A 174 14.02 -25.08 -19.84
N ASP A 175 15.17 -25.66 -20.15
CA ASP A 175 15.67 -26.89 -19.52
C ASP A 175 16.41 -26.65 -18.19
N THR A 176 16.54 -25.38 -17.78
CA THR A 176 17.17 -24.99 -16.52
C THR A 176 16.19 -24.26 -15.62
N PRO A 177 16.35 -24.30 -14.29
CA PRO A 177 15.47 -23.57 -13.38
C PRO A 177 15.51 -22.06 -13.65
N VAL A 178 14.34 -21.43 -13.68
CA VAL A 178 14.22 -19.97 -13.65
C VAL A 178 14.39 -19.50 -12.22
N VAL A 179 15.35 -18.60 -11.99
CA VAL A 179 15.55 -17.93 -10.69
C VAL A 179 15.19 -16.46 -10.85
N ALA A 180 14.21 -16.01 -10.08
CA ALA A 180 13.66 -14.66 -10.18
C ALA A 180 13.55 -13.99 -8.81
N LEU A 181 14.02 -12.74 -8.71
CA LEU A 181 13.91 -11.91 -7.51
C LEU A 181 12.77 -10.93 -7.66
N PHE A 182 11.75 -11.07 -6.82
CA PHE A 182 10.59 -10.20 -6.76
C PHE A 182 10.80 -9.18 -5.64
N VAL A 183 10.70 -7.89 -5.98
CA VAL A 183 10.75 -6.78 -5.03
C VAL A 183 9.45 -5.99 -5.17
N PHE A 184 8.64 -5.99 -4.12
CA PHE A 184 7.39 -5.23 -4.06
C PHE A 184 7.54 -3.98 -3.19
N ASP A 185 7.00 -2.85 -3.64
CA ASP A 185 7.00 -1.58 -2.93
C ASP A 185 5.74 -1.43 -2.07
N VAL A 186 5.74 -2.02 -0.88
CA VAL A 186 4.58 -2.07 0.02
C VAL A 186 4.13 -0.67 0.45
N ASN A 187 5.03 0.32 0.44
CA ASN A 187 4.73 1.72 0.74
C ASN A 187 4.27 2.53 -0.48
N ASN A 188 4.17 1.91 -1.65
CA ASN A 188 3.73 2.57 -2.87
C ASN A 188 2.33 3.14 -2.74
N ASN A 189 2.07 4.27 -3.39
CA ASN A 189 0.75 4.89 -3.34
C ASN A 189 -0.37 4.06 -3.98
N ALA A 190 -0.04 3.17 -4.93
CA ALA A 190 -0.97 2.21 -5.51
C ALA A 190 -1.44 1.14 -4.50
N ASN A 191 -0.72 0.95 -3.39
CA ASN A 191 -1.19 0.12 -2.30
C ASN A 191 -2.15 0.92 -1.39
N GLN A 192 -3.45 0.72 -1.61
CA GLN A 192 -4.52 1.32 -0.81
C GLN A 192 -4.92 0.48 0.40
N LEU A 193 -4.46 -0.77 0.49
CA LEU A 193 -4.61 -1.56 1.70
C LEU A 193 -3.60 -1.04 2.72
N GLU A 194 -3.98 -0.93 4.00
CA GLU A 194 -3.05 -0.46 5.01
C GLU A 194 -1.78 -1.33 4.96
N PRO A 195 -0.58 -0.74 4.69
CA PRO A 195 0.67 -1.42 4.96
C PRO A 195 0.56 -1.93 6.40
N ARG A 196 1.02 -3.14 6.72
CA ARG A 196 0.94 -3.73 8.07
C ARG A 196 1.71 -2.86 9.08
N GLN A 197 1.14 -1.72 9.44
CA GLN A 197 1.74 -0.70 10.26
C GLN A 197 1.45 -1.11 11.69
N LYS A 198 2.44 -1.78 12.27
CA LYS A 198 2.44 -2.16 13.68
C LYS A 198 2.14 -0.93 14.51
N ASN A 199 1.26 -1.04 15.51
CA ASN A 199 0.92 0.05 16.43
C ASN A 199 0.26 1.29 15.80
N ALA A 200 -0.11 1.28 14.51
CA ALA A 200 -0.80 2.42 13.90
C ALA A 200 -2.19 2.58 14.50
N ILE A 201 -2.64 3.84 14.60
CA ILE A 201 -3.94 4.19 15.16
C ILE A 201 -4.81 4.76 14.06
N LEU A 202 -5.96 4.16 13.78
CA LEU A 202 -6.99 4.84 13.01
C LEU A 202 -7.59 5.94 13.90
N SER A 203 -7.51 7.19 13.42
CA SER A 203 -8.02 8.39 14.07
C SER A 203 -9.43 8.13 14.59
N PRO A 204 -9.74 8.47 15.85
CA PRO A 204 -11.08 8.30 16.37
C PRO A 204 -12.11 8.95 15.44
N PHE A 205 -13.15 8.20 15.07
CA PHE A 205 -14.15 8.67 14.11
C PHE A 205 -15.51 8.08 14.44
N TRP A 206 -16.57 8.67 13.87
CA TRP A 206 -17.90 8.06 13.87
C TRP A 206 -18.46 7.98 12.44
N ASN A 207 -19.35 7.01 12.21
CA ASN A 207 -20.11 6.91 10.97
C ASN A 207 -21.32 7.85 11.05
N ILE A 208 -21.46 8.76 10.09
CA ILE A 208 -22.51 9.81 10.11
C ILE A 208 -23.88 9.23 9.75
N ASN A 209 -23.95 8.35 8.74
CA ASN A 209 -25.19 7.93 8.09
C ASN A 209 -25.27 6.40 7.84
N ALA A 210 -24.49 5.60 8.56
CA ALA A 210 -24.44 4.15 8.41
C ALA A 210 -24.03 3.42 9.69
N HIS A 211 -24.52 2.20 9.88
CA HIS A 211 -23.88 1.22 10.75
C HIS A 211 -22.68 0.60 10.02
N SER A 212 -21.69 0.10 10.76
CA SER A 212 -20.52 -0.56 10.21
C SER A 212 -20.33 -1.95 10.78
N LEU A 213 -20.26 -2.96 9.92
CA LEU A 213 -19.95 -4.34 10.28
C LEU A 213 -18.50 -4.62 9.92
N VAL A 214 -17.65 -4.70 10.94
CA VAL A 214 -16.20 -4.84 10.81
C VAL A 214 -15.82 -6.31 10.97
N TYR A 215 -15.39 -6.97 9.89
CA TYR A 215 -14.89 -8.34 9.91
C TYR A 215 -13.37 -8.35 9.83
N THR A 216 -12.70 -9.04 10.76
CA THR A 216 -11.24 -9.09 10.81
C THR A 216 -10.72 -10.23 9.94
N ILE A 217 -9.87 -9.91 8.97
CA ILE A 217 -9.28 -10.88 8.05
C ILE A 217 -7.97 -11.43 8.63
N GLN A 218 -7.06 -10.54 9.05
CA GLN A 218 -5.72 -10.89 9.52
C GLN A 218 -5.22 -9.92 10.60
N GLY A 219 -4.30 -10.39 11.44
CA GLY A 219 -3.70 -9.58 12.50
C GLY A 219 -4.68 -9.27 13.63
N ARG A 220 -4.36 -8.26 14.45
CA ARG A 220 -5.12 -7.91 15.66
C ARG A 220 -5.12 -6.41 15.89
N ALA A 221 -6.21 -5.90 16.45
CA ALA A 221 -6.27 -4.52 16.90
C ALA A 221 -7.03 -4.40 18.21
N ARG A 222 -6.54 -3.53 19.09
CA ARG A 222 -7.33 -3.00 20.20
C ARG A 222 -8.34 -2.02 19.63
N VAL A 223 -9.62 -2.32 19.82
CA VAL A 223 -10.72 -1.50 19.35
C VAL A 223 -11.51 -1.01 20.55
N GLN A 224 -11.81 0.28 20.55
CA GLN A 224 -12.69 0.92 21.52
C GLN A 224 -13.88 1.52 20.78
N VAL A 225 -15.08 1.27 21.29
CA VAL A 225 -16.32 1.83 20.77
C VAL A 225 -17.04 2.53 21.93
N VAL A 226 -17.36 3.81 21.73
CA VAL A 226 -17.99 4.68 22.71
C VAL A 226 -19.37 5.09 22.19
N SER A 227 -20.40 4.91 23.02
CA SER A 227 -21.77 5.29 22.68
C SER A 227 -21.98 6.81 22.77
N ASN A 228 -23.15 7.25 22.31
CA ASN A 228 -23.61 8.63 22.46
C ASN A 228 -23.75 9.10 23.92
N HIS A 229 -23.73 8.20 24.90
CA HIS A 229 -23.74 8.53 26.33
C HIS A 229 -22.33 8.64 26.92
N GLY A 230 -21.28 8.57 26.10
CA GLY A 230 -19.89 8.59 26.56
C GLY A 230 -19.41 7.28 27.22
N LYS A 231 -20.24 6.22 27.23
CA LYS A 231 -19.88 4.91 27.78
C LYS A 231 -19.10 4.11 26.73
N ALA A 232 -17.93 3.61 27.10
CA ALA A 232 -17.20 2.62 26.30
C ALA A 232 -17.99 1.29 26.31
N VAL A 233 -18.73 1.01 25.24
CA VAL A 233 -19.55 -0.20 25.08
C VAL A 233 -18.75 -1.38 24.55
N PHE A 234 -17.57 -1.13 23.98
CA PHE A 234 -16.59 -2.15 23.64
C PHE A 234 -15.19 -1.62 23.90
N ASN A 235 -14.34 -2.42 24.53
CA ASN A 235 -12.91 -2.15 24.71
C ASN A 235 -12.17 -3.48 24.76
N GLY A 236 -11.73 -3.97 23.60
CA GLY A 236 -11.18 -5.31 23.47
C GLY A 236 -10.28 -5.46 22.25
N VAL A 237 -9.68 -6.62 22.10
CA VAL A 237 -8.83 -6.96 20.95
C VAL A 237 -9.67 -7.76 19.95
N LEU A 238 -9.80 -7.24 18.72
CA LEU A 238 -10.38 -7.99 17.61
C LEU A 238 -9.32 -8.90 16.98
N ARG A 239 -9.70 -10.15 16.74
CA ARG A 239 -8.87 -11.23 16.20
C ARG A 239 -9.41 -11.71 14.84
N PRO A 240 -8.60 -12.40 14.02
CA PRO A 240 -9.04 -12.94 12.74
C PRO A 240 -10.29 -13.81 12.88
N GLY A 241 -11.23 -13.66 11.95
CA GLY A 241 -12.51 -14.37 11.97
C GLY A 241 -13.61 -13.72 12.81
N GLN A 242 -13.31 -12.68 13.59
CA GLN A 242 -14.31 -11.98 14.40
C GLN A 242 -15.00 -10.85 13.64
N LEU A 243 -16.30 -10.72 13.88
CA LEU A 243 -17.16 -9.64 13.40
C LEU A 243 -17.55 -8.71 14.56
N LEU A 244 -17.39 -7.40 14.38
CA LEU A 244 -17.85 -6.36 15.31
C LEU A 244 -18.80 -5.41 14.61
N ILE A 245 -19.99 -5.21 15.18
CA ILE A 245 -20.96 -4.23 14.70
C ILE A 245 -20.76 -2.92 15.46
N ILE A 246 -20.59 -1.83 14.72
CA ILE A 246 -20.44 -0.47 15.23
C ILE A 246 -21.65 0.33 14.76
N PRO A 247 -22.58 0.69 15.66
CA PRO A 247 -23.74 1.47 15.28
C PRO A 247 -23.36 2.86 14.74
N GLN A 248 -24.25 3.45 13.93
CA GLN A 248 -24.14 4.83 13.48
C GLN A 248 -23.98 5.77 14.68
N ASN A 249 -23.19 6.83 14.52
CA ASN A 249 -22.85 7.84 15.53
C ASN A 249 -22.04 7.36 16.75
N TYR A 250 -21.68 6.08 16.83
CA TYR A 250 -20.76 5.61 17.87
C TYR A 250 -19.34 5.96 17.46
N VAL A 251 -18.57 6.49 18.41
CA VAL A 251 -17.16 6.80 18.18
C VAL A 251 -16.36 5.52 18.28
N VAL A 252 -15.53 5.26 17.28
CA VAL A 252 -14.61 4.12 17.27
C VAL A 252 -13.16 4.60 17.13
N MET A 253 -12.27 3.95 17.87
CA MET A 253 -10.83 4.03 17.69
C MET A 253 -10.28 2.62 17.52
N LYS A 254 -9.32 2.45 16.61
CA LYS A 254 -8.67 1.17 16.35
C LYS A 254 -7.16 1.38 16.41
N LYS A 255 -6.47 0.58 17.21
CA LYS A 255 -5.01 0.55 17.26
C LYS A 255 -4.53 -0.84 16.87
N ALA A 256 -3.79 -0.95 15.78
CA ALA A 256 -3.17 -2.20 15.36
C ALA A 256 -2.18 -2.70 16.43
N GLU A 257 -2.10 -4.01 16.63
CA GLU A 257 -1.05 -4.62 17.44
C GLU A 257 0.22 -4.87 16.59
N LEU A 258 1.19 -5.60 17.13
CA LEU A 258 2.48 -5.89 16.47
C LEU A 258 2.35 -6.73 15.19
N GLU A 259 1.25 -7.47 15.03
CA GLU A 259 0.98 -8.30 13.86
C GLU A 259 0.35 -7.49 12.70
N GLY A 260 0.07 -6.20 12.90
CA GLY A 260 -0.77 -5.40 12.00
C GLY A 260 -2.26 -5.73 12.16
N PHE A 261 -3.13 -5.05 11.41
CA PHE A 261 -4.58 -5.30 11.47
C PHE A 261 -5.22 -5.07 10.10
N GLN A 262 -5.83 -6.11 9.54
CA GLN A 262 -6.54 -6.07 8.27
C GLN A 262 -8.01 -6.45 8.50
N PHE A 263 -8.94 -5.60 8.03
CA PHE A 263 -10.37 -5.80 8.21
C PHE A 263 -11.16 -5.34 6.98
N ILE A 264 -12.34 -5.91 6.79
CA ILE A 264 -13.37 -5.41 5.88
C ILE A 264 -14.44 -4.71 6.73
N ALA A 265 -14.91 -3.56 6.28
CA ALA A 265 -16.03 -2.87 6.91
C ALA A 265 -17.20 -2.73 5.92
N PHE A 266 -18.25 -3.52 6.11
CA PHE A 266 -19.51 -3.30 5.39
C PHE A 266 -20.27 -2.16 6.04
N LYS A 267 -20.85 -1.28 5.23
CA LYS A 267 -21.64 -0.15 5.71
C LYS A 267 -23.04 -0.24 5.14
N THR A 268 -24.04 0.02 5.99
CA THR A 268 -25.46 -0.11 5.65
C THR A 268 -25.99 1.05 4.81
N ASN A 269 -25.10 1.79 4.13
CA ASN A 269 -25.44 2.92 3.26
C ASN A 269 -24.41 2.98 2.12
N PRO A 270 -24.84 3.08 0.84
CA PRO A 270 -23.92 3.15 -0.29
C PRO A 270 -23.02 4.39 -0.28
N ASN A 271 -23.51 5.51 0.27
CA ASN A 271 -22.75 6.77 0.40
C ASN A 271 -22.36 7.02 1.86
N ALA A 272 -21.84 5.99 2.52
CA ALA A 272 -21.51 6.06 3.93
C ALA A 272 -20.36 7.03 4.21
N MET A 273 -20.62 8.05 5.02
CA MET A 273 -19.65 9.07 5.40
C MET A 273 -19.17 8.85 6.83
N VAL A 274 -17.92 9.25 7.09
CA VAL A 274 -17.33 9.28 8.43
C VAL A 274 -16.88 10.69 8.78
N ASN A 275 -16.84 11.00 10.07
CA ASN A 275 -16.19 12.21 10.54
C ASN A 275 -15.10 11.86 11.54
N HIS A 276 -13.91 12.45 11.35
CA HIS A 276 -12.77 12.22 12.22
C HIS A 276 -12.73 13.24 13.35
N ILE A 277 -12.34 12.79 14.55
CA ILE A 277 -12.16 13.65 15.72
C ILE A 277 -10.81 14.35 15.68
N ALA A 278 -9.75 13.65 15.24
CA ALA A 278 -8.39 14.18 15.13
C ALA A 278 -7.82 14.03 13.71
N GLY A 279 -6.83 14.85 13.36
CA GLY A 279 -6.19 14.84 12.04
C GLY A 279 -6.53 16.05 11.16
N LYS A 280 -6.00 16.07 9.94
CA LYS A 280 -6.09 17.19 8.98
C LYS A 280 -7.53 17.62 8.66
N ASN A 281 -8.43 16.66 8.46
CA ASN A 281 -9.84 16.88 8.10
C ASN A 281 -10.79 16.63 9.28
N SER A 282 -10.33 16.88 10.51
CA SER A 282 -11.09 16.57 11.71
C SER A 282 -12.00 17.69 12.18
N VAL A 283 -13.02 17.34 12.98
CA VAL A 283 -13.90 18.32 13.63
C VAL A 283 -13.12 19.28 14.54
N LEU A 284 -12.08 18.80 15.23
CA LEU A 284 -11.21 19.67 16.03
C LEU A 284 -10.47 20.68 15.15
N ARG A 285 -9.98 20.27 13.96
CA ARG A 285 -9.32 21.19 13.03
C ARG A 285 -10.29 22.24 12.48
N ALA A 286 -11.54 21.87 12.23
CA ALA A 286 -12.58 22.74 11.71
C ALA A 286 -13.11 23.78 12.73
N MET A 287 -13.09 23.47 14.04
CA MET A 287 -13.57 24.40 15.07
C MET A 287 -12.61 25.57 15.32
N PRO A 288 -13.09 26.81 15.56
CA PRO A 288 -12.24 27.93 15.98
C PRO A 288 -11.45 27.59 17.25
N VAL A 289 -10.22 28.10 17.36
CA VAL A 289 -9.33 27.84 18.52
C VAL A 289 -10.00 28.23 19.83
N ASP A 290 -10.73 29.34 19.84
CA ASP A 290 -11.42 29.85 21.03
C ASP A 290 -12.58 28.97 21.46
N VAL A 291 -13.29 28.34 20.53
CA VAL A 291 -14.36 27.39 20.87
C VAL A 291 -13.77 26.19 21.60
N ILE A 292 -12.64 25.66 21.12
CA ILE A 292 -11.94 24.55 21.76
C ILE A 292 -11.39 24.97 23.12
N ALA A 293 -10.71 26.11 23.20
CA ALA A 293 -10.13 26.61 24.45
C ALA A 293 -11.19 26.74 25.56
N ASN A 294 -12.34 27.34 25.24
CA ASN A 294 -13.43 27.51 26.20
C ASN A 294 -14.15 26.19 26.53
N ALA A 295 -14.42 25.34 25.52
CA ALA A 295 -15.14 24.07 25.73
C ALA A 295 -14.35 23.07 26.58
N TYR A 296 -13.04 22.97 26.35
CA TYR A 296 -12.16 22.04 27.09
C TYR A 296 -11.49 22.69 28.31
N ARG A 297 -11.71 24.00 28.55
CA ARG A 297 -11.05 24.79 29.62
C ARG A 297 -9.53 24.68 29.57
N ILE A 298 -8.97 24.88 28.38
CA ILE A 298 -7.53 24.83 28.11
C ILE A 298 -7.05 26.15 27.51
N SER A 299 -5.74 26.40 27.56
CA SER A 299 -5.15 27.59 26.94
C SER A 299 -5.30 27.59 25.42
N ARG A 300 -5.22 28.77 24.79
CA ARG A 300 -5.18 28.89 23.32
C ARG A 300 -4.03 28.11 22.69
N GLN A 301 -2.90 27.99 23.39
CA GLN A 301 -1.74 27.22 22.91
C GLN A 301 -2.05 25.72 22.91
N GLU A 302 -2.58 25.18 24.00
CA GLU A 302 -3.01 23.78 24.08
C GLU A 302 -4.11 23.47 23.06
N ALA A 303 -5.06 24.38 22.85
CA ALA A 303 -6.08 24.24 21.82
C ALA A 303 -5.46 24.19 20.42
N ARG A 304 -4.46 25.04 20.09
CA ARG A 304 -3.71 24.95 18.84
C ARG A 304 -2.96 23.63 18.72
N SER A 305 -2.32 23.16 19.78
CA SER A 305 -1.65 21.85 19.81
C SER A 305 -2.62 20.71 19.57
N LEU A 306 -3.80 20.72 20.20
CA LEU A 306 -4.85 19.73 19.99
C LEU A 306 -5.30 19.67 18.52
N LYS A 307 -5.40 20.82 17.85
CA LYS A 307 -5.72 20.92 16.42
C LYS A 307 -4.60 20.43 15.50
N ASN A 308 -3.34 20.70 15.87
CA ASN A 308 -2.22 20.67 14.92
C ASN A 308 -1.19 19.56 15.16
N ASN A 309 -1.15 18.94 16.34
CA ASN A 309 -0.17 17.90 16.68
C ASN A 309 -0.20 16.65 15.77
N ARG A 310 -1.34 16.42 15.11
CA ARG A 310 -1.58 15.41 14.07
C ARG A 310 -2.18 16.04 12.82
N GLY A 311 -2.04 17.35 12.65
CA GLY A 311 -2.79 18.17 11.70
C GLY A 311 -2.48 17.94 10.23
N GLU A 312 -1.43 17.17 9.93
CA GLU A 312 -1.05 16.78 8.56
C GLU A 312 -1.45 15.34 8.22
N GLU A 313 -1.88 14.53 9.21
CA GLU A 313 -2.27 13.14 9.02
C GLU A 313 -3.79 13.01 8.80
N ILE A 314 -4.22 12.13 7.88
CA ILE A 314 -5.64 11.87 7.58
C ILE A 314 -5.95 10.40 7.84
N GLY A 315 -7.05 10.14 8.55
CA GLY A 315 -7.58 8.79 8.67
C GLY A 315 -6.83 7.96 9.70
N ALA A 316 -5.61 7.53 9.44
CA ALA A 316 -4.78 6.81 10.40
C ALA A 316 -3.48 7.57 10.71
N PHE A 317 -2.91 7.21 11.85
CA PHE A 317 -1.80 7.88 12.49
C PHE A 317 -0.64 6.92 12.66
N THR A 318 0.54 7.46 12.37
CA THR A 318 1.81 6.77 12.58
C THR A 318 2.10 6.61 14.08
N PRO A 319 2.65 5.45 14.50
CA PRO A 319 3.00 5.20 15.91
C PRO A 319 4.03 6.21 16.43
N ARG A 320 3.78 6.77 17.61
CA ARG A 320 4.61 7.84 18.21
C ARG A 320 5.85 7.36 18.98
N TYR A 321 6.15 6.06 19.00
CA TYR A 321 7.35 5.51 19.67
C TYR A 321 8.67 6.08 19.13
N GLN A 322 8.64 6.80 18.00
CA GLN A 322 9.79 7.52 17.43
C GLN A 322 9.95 8.97 17.95
N GLN A 323 8.95 9.56 18.62
CA GLN A 323 9.01 10.98 19.04
C GLN A 323 9.51 11.19 20.48
N GLN A 324 9.39 10.19 21.36
CA GLN A 324 9.81 10.31 22.77
C GLN A 324 11.31 10.09 23.00
N LYS A 325 11.98 9.22 22.22
CA LYS A 325 13.45 9.07 22.31
C LYS A 325 14.18 10.36 21.94
N ILE A 326 13.72 11.04 20.87
CA ILE A 326 14.30 12.29 20.40
C ILE A 326 14.20 13.40 21.46
N HIS A 327 13.09 13.47 22.22
CA HIS A 327 12.98 14.48 23.29
C HIS A 327 13.79 14.14 24.54
N GLN A 328 14.03 12.86 24.86
CA GLN A 328 14.91 12.49 25.97
C GLN A 328 16.39 12.71 25.63
N GLU A 329 16.83 12.42 24.39
CA GLU A 329 18.19 12.70 23.93
C GLU A 329 18.51 14.21 23.81
N TYR A 330 17.52 15.05 23.51
CA TYR A 330 17.72 16.50 23.41
C TYR A 330 17.59 17.26 24.74
N SER A 331 17.15 16.60 25.82
CA SER A 331 16.95 17.26 27.13
C SER A 331 18.11 17.08 28.10
N ASN A 332 19.00 16.10 27.90
CA ASN A 332 20.18 15.86 28.74
C ASN A 332 21.44 15.62 27.88
N PRO A 333 22.18 16.68 27.47
CA PRO A 333 23.45 16.54 26.76
C PRO A 333 24.64 16.12 27.66
N ASN A 334 24.46 16.01 28.99
CA ASN A 334 25.58 16.00 29.95
C ASN A 334 25.64 14.77 30.90
N GLU A 335 25.20 13.57 30.49
CA GLU A 335 25.39 12.37 31.33
C GLU A 335 25.76 11.10 30.54
N SER A 336 26.69 11.19 29.60
CA SER A 336 27.32 9.97 29.06
C SER A 336 28.81 10.11 28.74
N GLU A 337 29.53 10.91 29.50
CA GLU A 337 31.00 10.81 29.59
C GLU A 337 31.38 10.65 31.05
N THR A 338 31.33 9.40 31.54
CA THR A 338 32.30 8.81 32.47
C THR A 338 31.82 7.42 32.86
N GLN A 339 32.50 6.38 32.35
CA GLN A 339 33.01 5.24 33.14
C GLN A 339 33.68 4.23 32.20
N GLU A 340 34.94 4.50 31.87
CA GLU A 340 35.95 3.44 31.84
C GLU A 340 36.38 3.14 33.30
N VAL A 341 37.01 1.97 33.48
CA VAL A 341 37.80 1.51 34.65
C VAL A 341 37.06 0.60 35.66
N ILE A 342 36.98 -0.71 35.34
CA ILE A 342 37.66 -1.91 35.91
C ILE A 342 36.88 -3.16 35.50
#